data_AF-A0A652L6A8-F1
#
_entry.id   AF-A0A652L6A8-F1
#
_cell.length_a   1.000
_cell.length_b   1.000
_cell.length_c   1.000
_cell.angle_alpha   90.00
_cell.angle_beta   90.00
_cell.angle_gamma   90.00
#
_symmetry.space_group_name_H-M   'P 1'
#
loop_
_entity.id
_entity.type
_entity.pdbx_description
1 polymer ?
#
loop_
_entity_poly.entity_id
_entity_poly.type
_entity_poly.pdbx_seq_one_letter_code
_entity_poly.pdbx_strand_id
1 'polypeptide(L)'
;MSRDQQDALSRTALGVFRVNGRLLALSEKLAEPAGLTAAWWQVLGAVLPEPLPVAGIARAMGITRQSVQRIADLLVAQGLAAYAPNPAHRRAKLLTPTPADACAARARTVMAPSS
;
A
#
# COMPACT_ATOMS: atom_id res chain seq x y z
N MET A 1 -12.72 43.44 -4.83
CA MET A 1 -12.91 42.60 -3.63
C MET A 1 -12.30 43.31 -2.44
N SER A 2 -13.01 43.38 -1.32
CA SER A 2 -12.45 43.95 -0.09
C SER A 2 -11.46 42.98 0.57
N ARG A 3 -10.58 43.49 1.44
CA ARG A 3 -9.66 42.64 2.24
C ARG A 3 -10.42 41.63 3.10
N ASP A 4 -11.57 42.03 3.66
CA ASP A 4 -12.40 41.13 4.46
C ASP A 4 -12.97 39.96 3.65
N GLN A 5 -13.33 40.19 2.37
CA GLN A 5 -13.76 39.13 1.47
C GLN A 5 -12.61 38.18 1.10
N GLN A 6 -11.40 38.70 0.92
CA GLN A 6 -10.21 37.88 0.66
C GLN A 6 -9.89 36.98 1.87
N ASP A 7 -9.89 37.55 3.07
CA ASP A 7 -9.63 36.80 4.30
C ASP A 7 -10.70 35.74 4.58
N ALA A 8 -11.98 36.05 4.32
CA ALA A 8 -13.07 35.10 4.45
C ALA A 8 -12.95 33.93 3.47
N LEU A 9 -12.57 34.20 2.22
CA LEU A 9 -12.34 33.17 1.21
C LEU A 9 -11.12 32.30 1.56
N SER A 10 -10.01 32.91 1.99
CA SER A 10 -8.82 32.18 2.41
C SER A 10 -9.08 31.26 3.61
N ARG A 11 -9.82 31.74 4.62
CA ARG A 11 -10.21 30.90 5.77
C ARG A 11 -11.11 29.73 5.34
N THR A 12 -12.07 29.99 4.45
CA THR A 12 -12.95 28.95 3.91
C THR A 12 -12.15 27.90 3.12
N ALA A 13 -11.23 28.32 2.25
CA ALA A 13 -10.38 27.43 1.47
C ALA A 13 -9.51 26.54 2.37
N LEU A 14 -8.87 27.11 3.40
CA LEU A 14 -8.08 26.35 4.37
C LEU A 14 -8.94 25.36 5.18
N GLY A 15 -10.19 25.73 5.49
CA GLY A 15 -11.18 24.84 6.09
C GLY A 15 -11.49 23.63 5.20
N VAL A 16 -11.78 23.88 3.92
CA VAL A 16 -12.05 22.83 2.92
C VAL A 16 -10.85 21.88 2.77
N PHE A 17 -9.62 22.41 2.67
CA PHE A 17 -8.42 21.57 2.56
C PHE A 17 -8.21 20.68 3.78
N ARG A 18 -8.48 21.19 4.99
CA ARG A 18 -8.34 20.42 6.23
C ARG A 18 -9.38 19.30 6.34
N VAL A 19 -10.61 19.55 5.90
CA VAL A 19 -11.67 18.52 5.82
C VAL A 19 -11.29 17.47 4.78
N ASN A 20 -10.85 17.89 3.59
CA ASN A 20 -10.45 16.98 2.52
C ASN A 20 -9.29 16.06 2.95
N GLY A 21 -8.27 16.60 3.62
CA GLY A 21 -7.15 15.81 4.14
C GLY A 21 -7.58 14.76 5.18
N ARG A 22 -8.55 15.09 6.05
CA ARG A 22 -9.11 14.14 7.02
C ARG A 22 -9.97 13.08 6.35
N LEU A 23 -10.72 13.44 5.31
CA LEU A 23 -11.52 12.51 4.53
C LEU A 23 -10.62 11.51 3.80
N LEU A 24 -9.51 11.96 3.20
CA LEU A 24 -8.52 11.07 2.58
C LEU A 24 -7.89 10.10 3.59
N ALA A 25 -7.46 10.59 4.76
CA ALA A 25 -6.91 9.73 5.80
C ALA A 25 -7.93 8.74 6.37
N LEU A 26 -9.21 9.13 6.44
CA LEU A 26 -10.31 8.24 6.81
C LEU A 26 -10.58 7.22 5.72
N SER A 27 -10.61 7.62 4.44
CA SER A 27 -10.77 6.73 3.30
C SER A 27 -9.62 5.73 3.20
N GLU A 28 -8.39 6.11 3.52
CA GLU A 28 -7.24 5.19 3.61
C GLU A 28 -7.41 4.18 4.75
N LYS A 29 -7.95 4.61 5.90
CA LYS A 29 -8.30 3.71 7.03
C LYS A 29 -9.52 2.84 6.75
N LEU A 30 -10.50 3.33 5.99
CA LEU A 30 -11.70 2.59 5.60
C LEU A 30 -11.45 1.65 4.42
N ALA A 31 -10.44 1.94 3.59
CA ALA A 31 -9.94 1.04 2.56
C ALA A 31 -9.16 -0.16 3.13
N GLU A 32 -8.96 -0.22 4.44
CA GLU A 32 -8.24 -1.29 5.14
C GLU A 32 -8.84 -2.70 4.96
N PRO A 33 -10.17 -2.89 4.74
CA PRO A 33 -10.72 -4.20 4.36
C PRO A 33 -10.97 -4.42 2.86
N ALA A 34 -11.04 -3.37 2.02
CA ALA A 34 -11.46 -3.51 0.61
C ALA A 34 -10.45 -2.99 -0.44
N GLY A 35 -9.64 -1.98 -0.12
CA GLY A 35 -8.62 -1.41 -1.01
C GLY A 35 -7.22 -1.97 -0.76
N LEU A 36 -6.86 -2.20 0.50
CA LEU A 36 -5.60 -2.86 0.89
C LEU A 36 -5.62 -4.34 0.48
N THR A 37 -6.77 -5.00 0.57
CA THR A 37 -6.98 -6.38 0.10
C THR A 37 -6.95 -6.53 -1.42
N ALA A 38 -7.15 -5.47 -2.20
CA ALA A 38 -6.90 -5.52 -3.64
C ALA A 38 -5.43 -5.18 -3.95
N ALA A 39 -4.89 -4.14 -3.31
CA ALA A 39 -3.54 -3.65 -3.54
C ALA A 39 -2.45 -4.66 -3.13
N TRP A 40 -2.64 -5.41 -2.04
CA TRP A 40 -1.68 -6.45 -1.62
C TRP A 40 -1.63 -7.64 -2.59
N TRP A 41 -2.73 -7.99 -3.26
CA TRP A 41 -2.80 -9.04 -4.28
C TRP A 41 -2.13 -8.57 -5.55
N GLN A 42 -2.20 -7.27 -5.86
CA GLN A 42 -1.44 -6.70 -6.96
C GLN A 42 0.06 -6.68 -6.68
N VAL A 43 0.50 -6.29 -5.47
CA VAL A 43 1.92 -6.35 -5.09
C VAL A 43 2.43 -7.78 -5.07
N LEU A 44 1.67 -8.72 -4.50
CA LEU A 44 2.01 -10.14 -4.51
C LEU A 44 2.04 -10.69 -5.95
N GLY A 45 1.04 -10.36 -6.76
CA GLY A 45 0.95 -10.73 -8.16
C GLY A 45 2.10 -10.19 -9.01
N ALA A 46 2.60 -8.99 -8.72
CA ALA A 46 3.75 -8.41 -9.39
C ALA A 46 5.05 -9.20 -9.13
N VAL A 47 5.14 -9.92 -8.01
CA VAL A 47 6.33 -10.72 -7.65
C VAL A 47 6.15 -12.22 -7.86
N LEU A 48 4.96 -12.68 -8.29
CA LEU A 48 4.73 -14.08 -8.64
C LEU A 48 5.56 -14.54 -9.85
N PRO A 49 5.68 -13.76 -10.95
CA PRO A 49 6.52 -14.15 -12.08
C PRO A 49 8.00 -14.15 -11.73
N GLU A 50 8.47 -13.11 -11.03
CA GLU A 50 9.86 -12.97 -10.60
C GLU A 50 9.98 -12.08 -9.34
N PRO A 51 10.96 -12.31 -8.45
CA PRO A 51 11.19 -11.44 -7.32
C PRO A 51 11.64 -10.03 -7.74
N LEU A 52 11.03 -8.99 -7.16
CA LEU A 52 11.35 -7.61 -7.49
C LEU A 52 11.72 -6.79 -6.25
N PRO A 53 12.62 -5.78 -6.39
CA PRO A 53 12.82 -4.81 -5.33
C PRO A 53 11.59 -3.89 -5.24
N VAL A 54 11.35 -3.29 -4.08
CA VAL A 54 10.25 -2.33 -3.83
C VAL A 54 10.19 -1.21 -4.88
N ALA A 55 11.35 -0.71 -5.33
CA ALA A 55 11.40 0.29 -6.39
C ALA A 55 10.97 -0.24 -7.76
N GLY A 56 11.19 -1.53 -8.05
CA GLY A 56 10.71 -2.19 -9.27
C GLY A 56 9.19 -2.33 -9.28
N ILE A 57 8.64 -2.82 -8.16
CA ILE A 57 7.19 -2.95 -7.97
C ILE A 57 6.50 -1.58 -8.08
N ALA A 58 7.07 -0.55 -7.44
CA ALA A 58 6.53 0.82 -7.50
C ALA A 58 6.44 1.36 -8.94
N ARG A 59 7.46 1.08 -9.77
CA ARG A 59 7.45 1.47 -11.19
C ARG A 59 6.41 0.69 -11.98
N ALA A 60 6.32 -0.63 -11.78
CA ALA A 60 5.37 -1.49 -12.47
C ALA A 60 3.91 -1.10 -12.15
N MET A 61 3.64 -0.69 -10.91
CA MET A 61 2.30 -0.39 -10.43
C MET A 61 1.91 1.10 -10.49
N GLY A 62 2.85 2.00 -10.81
CA GLY A 62 2.58 3.44 -10.87
C GLY A 62 2.25 4.09 -9.52
N ILE A 63 2.70 3.50 -8.41
CA ILE A 63 2.47 3.99 -7.05
C ILE A 63 3.78 4.34 -6.33
N THR A 64 3.69 5.02 -5.19
CA THR A 64 4.87 5.44 -4.44
C THR A 64 5.61 4.25 -3.81
N ARG A 65 6.94 4.38 -3.65
CA ARG A 65 7.76 3.37 -2.96
C ARG A 65 7.31 3.14 -1.52
N GLN A 66 6.84 4.18 -0.84
CA GLN A 66 6.35 4.08 0.54
C GLN A 66 5.07 3.25 0.63
N SER A 67 4.16 3.40 -0.33
CA SER A 67 2.95 2.58 -0.42
C SER A 67 3.30 1.10 -0.65
N VAL A 68 4.19 0.83 -1.61
CA VAL A 68 4.69 -0.53 -1.86
C VAL A 68 5.40 -1.11 -0.64
N GLN A 69 6.25 -0.33 0.04
CA GLN A 69 6.96 -0.78 1.24
C GLN A 69 5.97 -1.20 2.33
N ARG A 70 4.95 -0.38 2.61
CA ARG A 70 3.89 -0.71 3.57
C ARG A 70 3.18 -2.01 3.21
N ILE A 71 2.83 -2.21 1.94
CA ILE A 71 2.15 -3.42 1.48
C ILE A 71 3.09 -4.64 1.56
N ALA A 72 4.35 -4.49 1.16
CA ALA A 72 5.35 -5.55 1.23
C ALA A 72 5.59 -6.00 2.67
N ASP A 73 5.72 -5.06 3.61
CA ASP A 73 5.87 -5.34 5.04
C ASP A 73 4.65 -6.09 5.59
N LEU A 74 3.43 -5.73 5.15
CA LEU A 74 2.20 -6.46 5.50
C LEU A 74 2.22 -7.89 4.93
N LEU A 75 2.57 -8.07 3.66
CA LEU A 75 2.69 -9.41 3.05
C LEU A 75 3.72 -10.27 3.78
N VAL A 76 4.82 -9.68 4.25
CA VAL A 76 5.85 -10.38 5.03
C VAL A 76 5.35 -10.72 6.44
N ALA A 77 4.68 -9.79 7.12
CA ALA A 77 4.08 -10.02 8.44
C ALA A 77 3.01 -11.14 8.39
N GLN A 78 2.22 -11.15 7.31
CA GLN A 78 1.25 -12.21 7.00
C GLN A 78 1.90 -13.45 6.39
N GLY A 79 3.23 -13.43 6.19
CA GLY A 79 4.08 -14.45 5.57
C GLY A 79 3.57 -15.01 4.25
N LEU A 80 2.95 -14.15 3.46
CA LEU A 80 2.65 -14.38 2.05
C LEU A 80 3.87 -14.04 1.16
N ALA A 81 4.81 -13.25 1.69
CA ALA A 81 6.06 -12.91 1.03
C ALA A 81 7.24 -12.93 2.02
N ALA A 82 8.47 -12.86 1.50
CA ALA A 82 9.71 -12.73 2.26
C ALA A 82 10.68 -11.77 1.55
N TYR A 83 11.59 -11.17 2.32
CA TYR A 83 12.69 -10.41 1.75
C TYR A 83 13.91 -11.30 1.50
N ALA A 84 14.40 -11.31 0.26
CA ALA A 84 15.60 -12.01 -0.16
C ALA A 84 16.75 -11.05 -0.49
N PRO A 85 18.02 -11.48 -0.35
CA PRO A 85 19.16 -10.71 -0.81
C PRO A 85 19.05 -10.36 -2.30
N ASN A 86 19.54 -9.18 -2.66
CA ASN A 86 19.66 -8.75 -4.05
C ASN A 86 21.15 -8.72 -4.43
N PRO A 87 21.61 -9.61 -5.32
CA PRO A 87 23.01 -9.65 -5.78
C PRO A 87 23.47 -8.34 -6.44
N ALA A 88 22.57 -7.64 -7.13
CA ALA A 88 22.88 -6.39 -7.82
C ALA A 88 22.94 -5.18 -6.87
N HIS A 89 22.17 -5.20 -5.78
CA HIS A 89 22.07 -4.07 -4.85
C HIS A 89 21.83 -4.51 -3.40
N ARG A 90 22.91 -4.58 -2.60
CA ARG A 90 22.88 -5.06 -1.20
C ARG A 90 21.82 -4.43 -0.28
N ARG A 91 21.49 -3.14 -0.48
CA ARG A 91 20.47 -2.42 0.32
C ARG A 91 19.04 -2.58 -0.20
N ALA A 92 18.87 -2.94 -1.47
CA ALA A 92 17.56 -3.05 -2.11
C ALA A 92 17.13 -4.52 -2.21
N LYS A 93 16.68 -5.09 -1.09
CA LYS A 93 16.23 -6.49 -1.02
C LYS A 93 15.11 -6.76 -2.03
N LEU A 94 15.08 -7.99 -2.54
CA LEU A 94 13.99 -8.48 -3.39
C LEU A 94 12.83 -8.95 -2.51
N LEU A 95 11.61 -8.65 -2.93
CA LEU A 95 10.41 -9.26 -2.36
C LEU A 95 10.10 -10.53 -3.17
N THR A 96 10.00 -11.66 -2.50
CA THR A 96 9.64 -12.95 -3.09
C THR A 96 8.36 -13.47 -2.47
N PRO A 97 7.44 -14.08 -3.24
CA PRO A 97 6.33 -14.81 -2.66
C PRO A 97 6.86 -16.00 -1.83
N THR A 98 6.14 -16.35 -0.76
CA THR A 98 6.37 -17.64 -0.09
C THR A 98 5.88 -18.80 -0.97
N PRO A 99 6.35 -20.05 -0.75
CA PRO A 99 5.89 -21.21 -1.49
C PRO A 99 4.35 -21.25 -1.62
N ALA A 100 3.87 -21.60 -2.81
CA ALA A 100 2.45 -21.47 -3.19
C ALA A 100 1.50 -22.13 -2.19
N ASP A 101 1.90 -23.27 -1.63
CA ASP A 101 1.14 -24.07 -0.67
C ASP A 101 0.91 -23.30 0.65
N ALA A 102 1.96 -22.60 1.13
CA ALA A 102 1.90 -21.76 2.32
C ALA A 102 1.12 -20.47 2.07
N CYS A 103 1.25 -19.90 0.88
CA CYS A 103 0.52 -18.70 0.47
C CYS A 103 -1.00 -18.96 0.37
N ALA A 104 -1.39 -20.08 -0.27
CA ALA A 104 -2.78 -20.48 -0.45
C ALA A 104 -3.46 -20.96 0.84
N ALA A 105 -2.73 -21.60 1.75
CA ALA A 105 -3.26 -21.96 3.07
C ALA A 105 -3.60 -20.72 3.90
N ARG A 106 -2.75 -19.68 3.85
CA ARG A 106 -2.90 -18.46 4.67
C ARG A 106 -3.86 -17.45 4.07
N ALA A 107 -3.91 -17.35 2.74
CA ALA A 107 -4.94 -16.56 2.05
C ALA A 107 -6.37 -17.01 2.41
N ARG A 108 -6.59 -18.32 2.60
CA ARG A 108 -7.88 -18.86 3.05
C ARG A 108 -8.25 -18.46 4.48
N THR A 109 -7.28 -18.34 5.38
CA THR A 109 -7.50 -17.91 6.77
C THR A 109 -7.85 -16.43 6.87
N VAL A 110 -7.29 -15.57 6.01
CA VAL A 110 -7.56 -14.13 6.03
C VAL A 110 -8.91 -13.76 5.38
N MET A 111 -9.47 -14.64 4.54
CA MET A 111 -10.69 -14.38 3.76
C MET A 111 -11.99 -14.90 4.42
N ALA A 112 -11.91 -15.53 5.60
CA ALA A 112 -13.08 -15.86 6.40
C ALA A 112 -13.41 -14.67 7.32
N PRO A 113 -14.50 -13.91 7.07
CA PRO A 113 -14.92 -12.90 8.02
C PRO A 113 -15.25 -13.60 9.34
N SER A 114 -14.69 -13.10 10.44
CA SER A 114 -15.16 -13.46 11.78
C SER A 114 -16.65 -13.16 11.85
N SER A 115 -17.41 -14.18 12.27
CA SER A 115 -18.86 -14.19 12.40
C SER A 115 -19.41 -13.09 13.29
#